data_AF-I4HRK2-F1
#
_entry.id   AF-I4HRK2-F1
#
_cell.length_a   1.000
_cell.length_b   1.000
_cell.length_c   1.000
_cell.angle_alpha   90.00
_cell.angle_beta   90.00
_cell.angle_gamma   90.00
#
_symmetry.space_group_name_H-M   'P 1'
#
loop_
_entity.id
_entity.type
_entity.pdbx_description
1 polymer ?
#
loop_
_entity_poly.entity_id
_entity_poly.type
_entity_poly.pdbx_seq_one_letter_code
_entity_poly.pdbx_strand_id
1 'polypeptide(L)' 'MTPIELRQKGYQALVKELGQVDAIRFLQDTGWGFGDYTQERQQTLKNVTRADFWQDIQEIRSKQN' A
#
# COMPACT_ATOMS: atom_id res chain seq x y z
N MET A 1 -15.54 5.83 6.63
CA MET A 1 -15.37 4.37 6.52
C MET A 1 -14.08 4.01 7.23
N THR A 2 -14.14 3.23 8.30
CA THR A 2 -12.96 2.77 9.05
C THR A 2 -12.17 1.73 8.23
N PRO A 3 -10.92 1.43 8.58
CA PRO A 3 -10.15 0.37 7.91
C PRO A 3 -10.87 -1.00 7.94
N ILE A 4 -11.62 -1.28 8.99
CA ILE A 4 -12.41 -2.52 9.13
C ILE A 4 -13.56 -2.52 8.12
N GLU A 5 -14.34 -1.43 8.08
CA GLU A 5 -15.46 -1.28 7.13
C GLU A 5 -15.00 -1.34 5.68
N LEU A 6 -13.85 -0.73 5.37
CA LEU A 6 -13.26 -0.77 4.03
C LEU A 6 -12.89 -2.19 3.60
N ARG A 7 -12.21 -2.95 4.48
CA ARG A 7 -11.86 -4.36 4.20
C ARG A 7 -13.09 -5.22 4.00
N GLN A 8 -14.10 -5.05 4.85
CA GLN A 8 -15.33 -5.81 4.78
C GLN A 8 -16.08 -5.55 3.46
N LYS A 9 -16.15 -4.29 3.03
CA LYS A 9 -16.71 -3.93 1.73
C LYS A 9 -15.90 -4.48 0.56
N GLY A 10 -14.56 -4.49 0.68
CA GLY A 10 -13.66 -5.08 -0.32
C GLY A 10 -13.88 -6.59 -0.50
N TYR A 11 -13.98 -7.34 0.60
CA TYR A 11 -14.26 -8.78 0.54
C TYR A 11 -15.64 -9.08 -0.06
N GLN A 12 -16.66 -8.30 0.30
CA GLN A 12 -18.00 -8.44 -0.29
C GLN A 12 -17.99 -8.21 -1.81
N ALA A 13 -17.27 -7.20 -2.28
CA ALA A 13 -17.13 -6.94 -3.71
C ALA A 13 -16.43 -8.10 -4.44
N LEU A 14 -15.34 -8.62 -3.88
CA LEU A 14 -14.61 -9.76 -4.47
C LEU A 14 -15.49 -11.01 -4.55
N VAL A 15 -16.19 -11.36 -3.48
CA VAL A 15 -17.08 -12.53 -3.46
C VAL A 15 -18.25 -12.36 -4.43
N LYS A 16 -18.79 -11.14 -4.56
CA LYS A 16 -19.90 -10.85 -5.48
C LYS A 16 -19.52 -11.09 -6.94
N GLU A 17 -18.32 -10.70 -7.34
CA GLU A 17 -17.88 -10.75 -8.74
C GLU A 17 -17.20 -12.07 -9.12
N LEU A 18 -16.46 -12.69 -8.19
CA LEU A 18 -15.65 -13.89 -8.46
C LEU A 18 -16.25 -15.18 -7.89
N GLY A 19 -17.18 -15.08 -6.94
CA GLY A 19 -17.58 -16.20 -6.10
C GLY A 19 -16.54 -16.49 -5.00
N GLN A 20 -16.91 -17.31 -4.02
CA GLN A 20 -16.08 -17.55 -2.82
C GLN A 20 -14.74 -18.22 -3.14
N VAL A 21 -14.73 -19.22 -4.01
CA VAL A 21 -13.52 -20.02 -4.32
C VAL A 21 -12.48 -19.15 -5.01
N ASP A 22 -12.86 -18.44 -6.07
CA ASP A 22 -11.92 -17.62 -6.83
C ASP A 22 -11.53 -16.33 -6.09
N ALA A 23 -12.40 -15.79 -5.23
CA ALA A 23 -12.02 -14.70 -4.33
C ALA A 23 -10.94 -15.12 -3.31
N ILE A 24 -11.04 -16.33 -2.73
CA ILE A 24 -10.02 -16.84 -1.81
C ILE A 24 -8.70 -17.09 -2.56
N ARG A 25 -8.76 -17.74 -3.74
CA ARG A 25 -7.57 -17.96 -4.57
C ARG A 25 -6.90 -16.64 -4.96
N PHE A 26 -7.68 -15.64 -5.39
CA PHE A 26 -7.17 -14.31 -5.70
C PHE A 26 -6.44 -13.68 -4.51
N LEU A 27 -6.99 -13.77 -3.29
CA LEU A 27 -6.35 -13.24 -2.10
C LEU A 27 -5.06 -13.99 -1.72
N GLN A 28 -5.01 -15.31 -1.98
CA GLN A 28 -3.81 -16.12 -1.77
C GLN A 28 -2.71 -15.79 -2.80
N ASP A 29 -3.08 -15.70 -4.08
CA ASP A 29 -2.17 -15.41 -5.20
C ASP A 29 -1.64 -13.98 -5.15
N THR A 30 -2.48 -13.02 -4.76
CA THR A 30 -2.05 -11.62 -4.56
C THR A 30 -1.20 -11.45 -3.32
N GLY A 31 -1.27 -12.41 -2.38
CA GLY A 31 -0.35 -12.57 -1.27
C GLY A 31 -0.28 -11.37 -0.31
N TRP A 32 0.36 -11.63 0.81
CA TRP A 32 0.95 -10.56 1.61
C TRP A 32 2.26 -10.31 0.88
N GLY A 33 2.40 -9.18 0.18
CA GLY A 33 3.65 -8.87 -0.53
C GLY A 33 4.88 -9.24 0.32
N PHE A 34 5.95 -9.69 -0.31
CA PHE A 34 7.14 -10.12 0.42
C PHE A 34 7.73 -8.96 1.24
N GLY A 35 8.23 -9.25 2.44
CA GLY A 35 8.88 -8.28 3.31
C GLY A 35 8.03 -7.82 4.49
N ASP A 36 8.64 -7.02 5.36
CA ASP A 36 7.95 -6.37 6.47
C ASP A 36 7.94 -4.87 6.18
N TYR A 37 6.90 -4.41 5.46
CA TYR A 37 6.77 -3.00 5.10
C TYR A 37 6.83 -2.08 6.32
N THR A 38 6.37 -2.53 7.50
CA THR A 38 6.41 -1.71 8.71
C THR A 38 7.86 -1.49 9.13
N GLN A 39 8.66 -2.54 9.18
CA GLN A 39 10.08 -2.48 9.53
C GLN A 39 10.91 -1.79 8.46
N GLU A 40 10.68 -2.13 7.19
CA GLU A 40 11.39 -1.55 6.05
C GLU A 40 11.14 -0.06 5.94
N ARG A 41 9.88 0.38 6.15
CA ARG A 41 9.54 1.80 6.18
C ARG A 41 10.23 2.51 7.35
N GLN A 42 10.24 1.92 8.54
CA GLN A 42 10.96 2.50 9.68
C GLN A 42 12.45 2.64 9.37
N GLN A 43 13.09 1.61 8.85
CA GLN A 43 14.52 1.64 8.54
C GLN A 43 14.87 2.66 7.46
N THR A 44 14.03 2.76 6.42
CA THR A 44 14.28 3.64 5.26
C THR A 44 13.97 5.10 5.57
N LEU A 45 12.89 5.37 6.31
CA LEU A 45 12.38 6.73 6.53
C LEU A 45 12.65 7.28 7.93
N LYS A 46 13.35 6.55 8.83
CA LYS A 46 13.62 6.99 10.21
C LYS A 46 14.16 8.41 10.35
N ASN A 47 14.96 8.84 9.39
CA ASN A 47 15.65 10.13 9.42
C ASN A 47 15.10 11.11 8.38
N VAL A 48 14.05 10.76 7.66
CA VAL A 48 13.46 11.62 6.62
C VAL A 48 12.41 12.48 7.27
N THR A 49 12.68 13.77 7.39
CA THR A 49 11.65 14.72 7.80
C THR A 49 10.76 15.09 6.61
N ARG A 50 9.58 15.63 6.91
CA ARG A 50 8.69 16.17 5.88
C ARG A 50 9.35 17.31 5.09
N ALA A 51 10.20 18.10 5.74
CA ALA A 51 10.90 19.21 5.10
C ALA A 51 11.92 18.69 4.09
N ASP A 52 12.73 17.70 4.48
CA ASP A 52 13.74 17.06 3.61
C ASP A 52 13.05 16.45 2.38
N PHE A 53 11.97 15.70 2.60
CA PHE A 53 11.21 15.10 1.51
C PHE A 53 10.65 16.15 0.53
N TRP A 54 10.22 17.31 1.04
CA TRP A 54 9.73 18.39 0.18
C TRP A 54 10.85 19.01 -0.64
N GLN A 55 12.03 19.19 -0.05
CA GLN A 55 13.21 19.69 -0.76
C GLN A 55 13.61 18.74 -1.89
N ASP A 56 13.65 17.43 -1.64
CA ASP A 56 13.95 16.42 -2.66
C ASP A 56 13.02 16.54 -3.88
N ILE A 57 11.72 16.75 -3.65
CA ILE A 57 10.73 16.95 -4.72
C ILE A 57 11.05 18.20 -5.56
N GLN A 58 11.44 19.30 -4.92
CA GLN A 58 11.78 20.54 -5.64
C GLN A 58 13.04 20.35 -6.49
N GLU A 59 14.06 19.67 -5.95
CA GLU A 59 15.31 19.38 -6.67
C GLU A 59 15.11 18.47 -7.87
N ILE A 60 14.23 17.46 -7.75
CA ILE A 60 13.89 16.58 -8.88
C ILE A 60 13.21 17.38 -10.00
N ARG A 61 12.29 18.28 -9.64
CA ARG A 61 11.55 19.11 -10.61
C ARG A 61 12.44 20.15 -11.29
N SER A 62 13.41 20.73 -10.57
CA SER A 62 14.33 21.72 -11.14
C SER A 62 15.33 21.11 -12.11
N LYS A 63 15.73 19.85 -11.92
CA LYS A 63 16.61 19.09 -12.84
C LYS A 63 15.92 18.61 -14.12
N GLN A 64 14.59 18.66 -14.17
CA GLN A 64 13.79 18.25 -15.33
C GLN A 64 13.43 19.41 -16.27
N ASN A 65 13.75 20.65 -15.88
CA ASN A 65 13.63 21.87 -16.68
C ASN A 65 15.00 22.30 -17.20
#